data_AF-A0A8J8G7D4-F1
#
_entry.id   AF-A0A8J8G7D4-F1
#
_cell.length_a   1.000
_cell.length_b   1.000
_cell.length_c   1.000
_cell.angle_alpha   90.00
_cell.angle_beta   90.00
_cell.angle_gamma   90.00
#
_symmetry.space_group_name_H-M   'P 1'
#
loop_
_entity.id
_entity.type
_entity.pdbx_description
1 polymer ?
#
loop_
_entity_poly.entity_id
_entity_poly.type
_entity_poly.pdbx_seq_one_letter_code
_entity_poly.pdbx_strand_id
1 'polypeptide(L)'
;ILNYGVSGDDTSDLLKRFDKQAKKNNPYGIIIAIGGNDTQFFIDKNRFRIDIKEFESNFDILIKKAKQYTENIIIIGLTNVDEQTINNEYIPKKNKFYKNETIKKYDKLLEQISKDNNLKFIEVFDILDKNDFTDGLHPTSQGHIKLYNKIKNNISEKDFN
;
A
#
# COMPACT_ATOMS: atom_id res chain seq x y z
N ILE A 1 7.51 11.45 -13.16
CA ILE A 1 6.72 10.56 -12.29
C ILE A 1 5.25 10.73 -12.67
N LEU A 2 4.51 9.62 -12.86
CA LEU A 2 3.08 9.64 -13.12
C LEU A 2 2.37 8.98 -11.94
N ASN A 3 1.43 9.70 -11.30
CA ASN A 3 0.69 9.18 -10.15
C ASN A 3 -0.66 8.60 -10.61
N TYR A 4 -0.87 7.31 -10.31
CA TYR A 4 -2.11 6.58 -10.58
C TYR A 4 -2.80 6.08 -9.30
N GLY A 5 -2.48 6.66 -8.14
CA GLY A 5 -3.20 6.42 -6.89
C GLY A 5 -4.61 6.96 -6.96
N VAL A 6 -5.58 6.20 -6.45
CA VAL A 6 -6.99 6.60 -6.35
C VAL A 6 -7.42 6.39 -4.91
N SER A 7 -8.05 7.41 -4.32
CA SER A 7 -8.48 7.37 -2.93
C SER A 7 -9.49 6.25 -2.71
N GLY A 8 -9.24 5.42 -1.71
CA GLY A 8 -10.13 4.32 -1.35
C GLY A 8 -9.94 3.05 -2.16
N ASP A 9 -9.07 3.00 -3.18
CA ASP A 9 -8.78 1.76 -3.91
C ASP A 9 -8.14 0.71 -3.00
N ASP A 10 -8.53 -0.54 -3.21
CA ASP A 10 -7.83 -1.73 -2.73
C ASP A 10 -7.09 -2.45 -3.89
N THR A 11 -6.45 -3.58 -3.59
CA THR A 11 -5.74 -4.36 -4.61
C THR A 11 -6.67 -4.87 -5.73
N SER A 12 -7.91 -5.24 -5.41
CA SER A 12 -8.92 -5.68 -6.39
C SER A 12 -9.33 -4.55 -7.33
N ASP A 13 -9.41 -3.32 -6.85
CA ASP A 13 -9.66 -2.14 -7.71
C ASP A 13 -8.48 -1.80 -8.61
N LEU A 14 -7.25 -1.85 -8.09
CA LEU A 14 -6.05 -1.62 -8.90
C LEU A 14 -5.94 -2.64 -10.05
N LEU A 15 -6.22 -3.92 -9.78
CA LEU A 15 -6.19 -4.99 -10.79
C LEU A 15 -7.06 -4.68 -12.02
N LYS A 16 -8.26 -4.12 -11.81
CA LYS A 16 -9.21 -3.81 -12.89
C LYS A 16 -8.67 -2.76 -13.87
N ARG A 17 -7.81 -1.86 -13.40
CA ARG A 17 -7.32 -0.71 -14.17
C ARG A 17 -5.84 -0.77 -14.54
N PHE A 18 -5.08 -1.73 -13.98
CA PHE A 18 -3.64 -1.81 -14.12
C PHE A 18 -3.18 -1.83 -15.58
N ASP A 19 -3.62 -2.82 -16.37
CA ASP A 19 -3.13 -3.01 -17.74
C ASP A 19 -3.43 -1.81 -18.65
N LYS A 20 -4.62 -1.21 -18.50
CA LYS A 20 -5.02 -0.03 -19.27
C LYS A 20 -4.08 1.14 -19.00
N GLN A 21 -3.69 1.34 -17.74
CA GLN A 21 -2.77 2.40 -17.35
C GLN A 21 -1.34 2.07 -17.77
N ALA A 22 -0.83 0.88 -17.44
CA ALA A 22 0.54 0.48 -17.78
C ALA A 22 0.77 0.52 -19.31
N LYS A 23 -0.13 -0.06 -20.10
CA LYS A 23 -0.04 -0.06 -21.57
C LYS A 23 -0.05 1.34 -22.17
N LYS A 24 -0.86 2.25 -21.63
CA LYS A 24 -0.95 3.64 -22.12
C LYS A 24 0.37 4.39 -21.91
N ASN A 25 1.12 4.09 -20.86
CA ASN A 25 2.28 4.88 -20.46
C ASN A 25 3.63 4.23 -20.77
N ASN A 26 3.65 2.92 -21.09
CA ASN A 26 4.88 2.16 -21.36
C ASN A 26 6.00 2.46 -20.33
N PRO A 27 5.76 2.18 -19.03
CA PRO A 27 6.60 2.70 -17.95
C PRO A 27 7.99 2.05 -17.96
N TYR A 28 9.02 2.88 -17.76
CA TYR A 28 10.38 2.39 -17.50
C TYR A 28 10.49 1.65 -16.16
N GLY A 29 9.74 2.09 -15.15
CA GLY A 29 9.66 1.44 -13.84
C GLY A 29 8.32 1.66 -13.16
N ILE A 30 7.96 0.75 -12.27
CA ILE A 30 6.68 0.75 -11.56
C ILE A 30 6.95 0.69 -10.05
N ILE A 31 6.34 1.62 -9.31
CA ILE A 31 6.30 1.60 -7.85
C ILE A 31 4.88 1.24 -7.44
N ILE A 32 4.72 0.13 -6.72
CA ILE A 32 3.42 -0.34 -6.21
C ILE A 32 3.33 0.00 -4.73
N ALA A 33 2.40 0.88 -4.37
CA ALA A 33 2.08 1.28 -3.00
C ALA A 33 0.56 1.21 -2.82
N ILE A 34 0.06 0.03 -2.45
CA ILE A 34 -1.36 -0.30 -2.30
C ILE A 34 -1.51 -1.35 -1.19
N GLY A 35 -2.68 -1.46 -0.57
CA GLY A 35 -2.96 -2.45 0.47
C GLY A 35 -3.47 -1.88 1.78
N GLY A 36 -3.32 -0.58 2.02
CA GLY A 36 -3.81 0.05 3.25
C GLY A 36 -5.32 -0.11 3.42
N ASN A 37 -6.09 0.07 2.33
CA ASN A 37 -7.54 -0.09 2.37
C ASN A 37 -7.99 -1.55 2.55
N ASP A 38 -7.24 -2.50 2.01
CA ASP A 38 -7.49 -3.95 2.10
C ASP A 38 -7.63 -4.38 3.57
N THR A 39 -6.82 -3.79 4.45
CA THR A 39 -6.82 -4.04 5.90
C THR A 39 -8.02 -3.48 6.66
N GLN A 40 -8.88 -2.67 6.02
CA GLN A 40 -10.09 -2.14 6.64
C GLN A 40 -11.00 -3.27 7.09
N PHE A 41 -11.40 -3.28 8.36
CA PHE A 41 -12.43 -4.19 8.83
C PHE A 41 -13.79 -3.48 8.82
N PHE A 42 -14.77 -4.04 8.10
CA PHE A 42 -16.14 -3.55 8.07
C PHE A 42 -16.97 -4.25 9.16
N ILE A 43 -17.54 -3.45 10.07
CA ILE A 43 -18.23 -3.96 11.26
C ILE A 43 -19.54 -4.65 10.87
N ASP A 44 -20.37 -4.01 10.05
CA ASP A 44 -21.65 -4.55 9.55
C ASP A 44 -21.52 -5.87 8.79
N LYS A 45 -20.41 -6.04 8.06
CA LYS A 45 -20.14 -7.23 7.25
C LYS A 45 -19.29 -8.27 7.97
N ASN A 46 -18.77 -7.93 9.15
CA ASN A 46 -17.87 -8.75 9.95
C ASN A 46 -16.72 -9.37 9.11
N ARG A 47 -16.08 -8.55 8.26
CA ARG A 47 -15.00 -8.98 7.38
C ARG A 47 -14.04 -7.86 7.02
N PHE A 48 -12.83 -8.24 6.63
CA PHE A 48 -11.91 -7.32 5.97
C PHE A 48 -12.43 -6.91 4.59
N ARG A 49 -12.00 -5.76 4.11
CA ARG A 49 -12.32 -5.28 2.75
C ARG A 49 -11.83 -6.29 1.72
N ILE A 50 -10.58 -6.70 1.85
CA ILE A 50 -9.96 -7.80 1.11
C ILE A 50 -9.35 -8.71 2.17
N ASP A 51 -9.67 -10.00 2.17
CA ASP A 51 -9.06 -10.93 3.12
C ASP A 51 -7.60 -11.23 2.76
N ILE A 52 -6.83 -11.74 3.71
CA ILE A 52 -5.38 -11.90 3.54
C ILE A 52 -4.99 -12.87 2.41
N LYS A 53 -5.85 -13.87 2.10
CA LYS A 53 -5.60 -14.82 1.01
C LYS A 53 -5.95 -14.19 -0.35
N GLU A 54 -7.05 -13.44 -0.41
CA GLU A 54 -7.37 -12.64 -1.60
C GLU A 54 -6.29 -11.59 -1.86
N PHE A 55 -5.77 -10.95 -0.81
CA PHE A 55 -4.65 -10.00 -0.90
C PHE A 55 -3.39 -10.63 -1.50
N GLU A 56 -3.00 -11.83 -1.01
CA GLU A 56 -1.89 -12.62 -1.58
C GLU A 56 -2.12 -12.89 -3.07
N SER A 57 -3.28 -13.46 -3.41
CA SER A 57 -3.63 -13.76 -4.80
C SER A 57 -3.64 -12.50 -5.67
N ASN A 58 -4.08 -11.37 -5.14
CA ASN A 58 -4.12 -10.12 -5.90
C ASN A 58 -2.70 -9.61 -6.18
N PHE A 59 -1.79 -9.72 -5.23
CA PHE A 59 -0.40 -9.33 -5.43
C PHE A 59 0.33 -10.24 -6.41
N ASP A 60 0.08 -11.55 -6.39
CA ASP A 60 0.61 -12.47 -7.40
C ASP A 60 0.19 -12.06 -8.82
N ILE A 61 -1.07 -11.69 -8.99
CA ILE A 61 -1.60 -11.21 -10.29
C ILE A 61 -1.02 -9.84 -10.64
N LEU A 62 -0.94 -8.90 -9.69
CA LEU A 62 -0.38 -7.57 -9.92
C LEU A 62 1.08 -7.63 -10.35
N ILE A 63 1.91 -8.44 -9.68
CA ILE A 63 3.31 -8.62 -10.02
C ILE A 63 3.45 -9.24 -11.41
N LYS A 64 2.67 -10.30 -11.69
CA LYS A 64 2.66 -10.92 -13.02
C LYS A 64 2.30 -9.92 -14.12
N LYS A 65 1.31 -9.06 -13.87
CA LYS A 65 0.94 -7.98 -14.80
C LYS A 65 2.05 -6.94 -14.93
N ALA A 66 2.64 -6.49 -13.83
CA ALA A 66 3.72 -5.50 -13.85
C ALA A 66 4.93 -5.97 -14.67
N LYS A 67 5.33 -7.24 -14.50
CA LYS A 67 6.43 -7.88 -15.25
C LYS A 67 6.17 -7.98 -16.76
N GLN A 68 4.93 -7.82 -17.24
CA GLN A 68 4.65 -7.71 -18.68
C GLN A 68 5.08 -6.37 -19.27
N TYR A 69 5.31 -5.35 -18.44
CA TYR A 69 5.62 -3.99 -18.88
C TYR A 69 7.03 -3.53 -18.52
N THR A 70 7.58 -3.99 -17.38
CA THR A 70 8.95 -3.68 -16.96
C THR A 70 9.42 -4.68 -15.90
N GLU A 71 10.74 -4.92 -15.84
CA GLU A 71 11.38 -5.65 -14.74
C GLU A 71 11.68 -4.75 -13.53
N ASN A 72 11.65 -3.42 -13.73
CA ASN A 72 11.98 -2.43 -12.70
C ASN A 72 10.78 -2.16 -11.80
N ILE A 73 10.54 -3.08 -10.87
CA ILE A 73 9.38 -3.04 -9.97
C ILE A 73 9.85 -2.90 -8.52
N ILE A 74 9.30 -1.90 -7.83
CA ILE A 74 9.52 -1.67 -6.40
C ILE A 74 8.19 -1.76 -5.68
N ILE A 75 8.15 -2.49 -4.58
CA ILE A 75 7.02 -2.60 -3.68
C ILE A 75 7.28 -1.73 -2.45
N ILE A 76 6.31 -0.88 -2.09
CA ILE A 76 6.35 -0.08 -0.87
C ILE A 76 5.46 -0.77 0.17
N GLY A 77 5.98 -0.92 1.38
CA GLY A 77 5.22 -1.44 2.51
C GLY A 77 4.03 -0.57 2.90
N LEU A 78 3.18 -1.11 3.75
CA LEU A 78 2.03 -0.42 4.30
C LEU A 78 2.46 0.53 5.42
N THR A 79 1.78 1.66 5.52
CA THR A 79 1.98 2.61 6.63
C THR A 79 1.18 2.18 7.86
N ASN A 80 1.71 2.45 9.04
CA ASN A 80 0.94 2.41 10.28
C ASN A 80 -0.17 3.49 10.28
N VAL A 81 -1.06 3.42 11.27
CA VAL A 81 -2.12 4.40 11.53
C VAL A 81 -2.08 4.86 12.99
N ASP A 82 -2.63 6.04 13.29
CA ASP A 82 -2.97 6.42 14.66
C ASP A 82 -4.34 5.82 15.01
N GLU A 83 -4.32 4.63 15.61
CA GLU A 83 -5.51 3.88 16.02
C GLU A 83 -6.45 4.70 16.92
N GLN A 84 -5.92 5.54 17.81
CA GLN A 84 -6.74 6.33 18.74
C GLN A 84 -7.58 7.36 18.00
N THR A 85 -6.98 8.02 17.01
CA THR A 85 -7.67 9.04 16.21
C THR A 85 -8.58 8.40 15.17
N ILE A 86 -8.08 7.40 14.44
CA ILE A 86 -8.86 6.80 13.34
C ILE A 86 -10.00 5.93 13.86
N ASN A 87 -9.90 5.29 15.02
CA ASN A 87 -10.98 4.45 15.56
C ASN A 87 -11.77 5.15 16.66
N ASN A 88 -11.69 6.48 16.76
CA ASN A 88 -12.37 7.24 17.80
C ASN A 88 -13.89 6.98 17.76
N GLU A 89 -14.43 6.42 18.85
CA GLU A 89 -15.85 6.05 19.01
C GLU A 89 -16.80 7.25 18.95
N TYR A 90 -16.30 8.45 19.20
CA TYR A 90 -17.07 9.69 19.12
C TYR A 90 -17.26 10.18 17.69
N ILE A 91 -16.65 9.54 16.68
CA ILE A 91 -16.89 9.83 15.26
C ILE A 91 -18.15 9.08 14.81
N PRO A 92 -19.30 9.76 14.65
CA PRO A 92 -20.55 9.07 14.35
C PRO A 92 -20.47 8.40 12.97
N LYS A 93 -21.05 7.20 12.85
CA LYS A 93 -21.22 6.45 11.59
C LYS A 93 -19.94 5.79 11.02
N LYS A 94 -18.90 5.58 11.82
CA LYS A 94 -17.73 4.84 11.33
C LYS A 94 -17.99 3.32 11.35
N ASN A 95 -18.48 2.80 10.23
CA ASN A 95 -18.71 1.36 10.02
C ASN A 95 -17.42 0.58 9.65
N LYS A 96 -16.25 1.15 9.95
CA LYS A 96 -14.96 0.52 9.65
C LYS A 96 -13.88 0.94 10.63
N PHE A 97 -12.96 0.04 10.94
CA PHE A 97 -11.80 0.34 11.78
C PHE A 97 -10.52 -0.23 11.17
N TYR A 98 -9.39 0.23 11.71
CA TYR A 98 -8.05 -0.25 11.36
C TYR A 98 -7.33 -0.71 12.62
N LYS A 99 -6.45 -1.69 12.51
CA LYS A 99 -5.54 -2.08 13.58
C LYS A 99 -4.15 -2.26 13.00
N ASN A 100 -3.15 -1.60 13.57
CA ASN A 100 -1.74 -1.76 13.21
C ASN A 100 -1.30 -3.22 13.28
N GLU A 101 -1.83 -4.01 14.23
CA GLU A 101 -1.59 -5.45 14.28
C GLU A 101 -2.03 -6.17 12.99
N THR A 102 -3.19 -5.78 12.42
CA THR A 102 -3.67 -6.34 11.16
C THR A 102 -2.84 -5.82 10.00
N ILE A 103 -2.58 -4.51 9.94
CA ILE A 103 -1.78 -3.91 8.87
C ILE A 103 -0.39 -4.58 8.80
N LYS A 104 0.25 -4.80 9.96
CA LYS A 104 1.55 -5.47 10.05
C LYS A 104 1.51 -6.94 9.59
N LYS A 105 0.37 -7.63 9.68
CA LYS A 105 0.21 -8.99 9.12
C LYS A 105 0.20 -8.94 7.59
N TYR A 106 -0.53 -8.00 7.00
CA TYR A 106 -0.57 -7.83 5.54
C TYR A 106 0.77 -7.31 5.00
N ASP A 107 1.43 -6.42 5.73
CA ASP A 107 2.74 -5.86 5.37
C ASP A 107 3.84 -6.93 5.35
N LYS A 108 3.89 -7.81 6.36
CA LYS A 108 4.81 -8.96 6.38
C LYS A 108 4.56 -9.94 5.25
N LEU A 109 3.29 -10.18 4.91
CA LEU A 109 2.95 -11.00 3.74
C LEU A 109 3.44 -10.32 2.46
N LEU A 110 3.26 -9.01 2.34
CA LEU A 110 3.73 -8.24 1.18
C LEU A 110 5.26 -8.26 1.06
N GLU A 111 5.98 -8.14 2.17
CA GLU A 111 7.44 -8.32 2.22
C GLU A 111 7.85 -9.71 1.72
N GLN A 112 7.18 -10.76 2.21
CA GLN A 112 7.44 -12.14 1.80
C GLN A 112 7.17 -12.37 0.30
N ILE A 113 6.03 -11.92 -0.22
CA ILE A 113 5.70 -11.99 -1.65
C ILE A 113 6.76 -11.26 -2.49
N SER A 114 7.19 -10.10 -2.04
CA SER A 114 8.23 -9.31 -2.73
C SER A 114 9.54 -10.08 -2.79
N LYS A 115 9.96 -10.67 -1.67
CA LYS A 115 11.17 -11.49 -1.57
C LYS A 115 11.10 -12.71 -2.48
N ASP A 116 9.99 -13.44 -2.48
CA ASP A 116 9.81 -14.64 -3.30
C ASP A 116 9.82 -14.33 -4.80
N ASN A 117 9.48 -13.09 -5.18
CA ASN A 117 9.53 -12.61 -6.56
C ASN A 117 10.85 -11.89 -6.93
N ASN A 118 11.85 -11.87 -6.03
CA ASN A 118 13.09 -11.10 -6.15
C ASN A 118 12.86 -9.60 -6.42
N LEU A 119 11.80 -9.03 -5.84
CA LEU A 119 11.47 -7.62 -5.94
C LEU A 119 11.97 -6.85 -4.73
N LYS A 120 12.36 -5.60 -4.95
CA LYS A 120 12.72 -4.71 -3.86
C LYS A 120 11.48 -4.32 -3.05
N PHE A 121 11.51 -4.63 -1.77
CA PHE A 121 10.54 -4.16 -0.79
C PHE A 121 11.15 -3.02 0.04
N ILE A 122 10.41 -1.92 0.17
CA ILE A 122 10.80 -0.79 1.02
C ILE A 122 9.84 -0.75 2.21
N GLU A 123 10.31 -1.21 3.36
CA GLU A 123 9.57 -1.12 4.63
C GLU A 123 9.36 0.35 5.01
N VAL A 124 8.10 0.73 5.22
CA VAL A 124 7.71 2.07 5.70
C VAL A 124 6.80 2.01 6.92
N PHE A 125 6.57 0.82 7.46
CA PHE A 125 5.83 0.63 8.70
C PHE A 125 6.58 1.32 9.85
N ASP A 126 5.85 1.97 10.75
CA ASP A 126 6.38 2.74 11.90
C ASP A 126 7.25 3.97 11.54
N ILE A 127 7.26 4.43 10.28
CA ILE A 127 7.95 5.69 9.89
C ILE A 127 7.17 6.95 10.32
N LEU A 128 5.86 6.81 10.51
CA LEU A 128 4.96 7.92 10.81
C LEU A 128 4.60 7.94 12.29
N ASP A 129 4.76 9.11 12.91
CA ASP A 129 4.31 9.39 14.27
C ASP A 129 2.87 9.92 14.27
N LYS A 130 2.25 10.02 15.46
CA LYS A 130 0.89 10.54 15.63
C LYS A 130 0.65 11.90 14.94
N ASN A 131 1.62 12.81 15.01
CA ASN A 131 1.52 14.15 14.43
C ASN A 131 1.70 14.18 12.89
N ASP A 132 2.07 13.05 12.29
CA ASP A 132 2.22 12.92 10.86
C ASP A 132 0.91 12.54 10.16
N PHE A 133 -0.20 12.40 10.88
CA PHE A 133 -1.51 12.10 10.31
C PHE A 133 -2.48 13.28 10.42
N THR A 134 -3.30 13.47 9.39
CA THR A 134 -4.37 14.50 9.38
C THR A 134 -5.63 14.03 10.11
N ASP A 135 -5.98 12.75 9.95
CA ASP A 135 -7.20 12.12 10.48
C ASP A 135 -6.92 10.76 11.14
N GLY A 136 -5.66 10.51 11.48
CA GLY A 136 -5.15 9.24 11.99
C GLY A 136 -4.87 8.17 10.93
N LEU A 137 -5.11 8.46 9.63
CA LEU A 137 -4.84 7.55 8.52
C LEU A 137 -4.01 8.20 7.42
N HIS A 138 -4.40 9.40 6.98
CA HIS A 138 -3.77 10.07 5.85
C HIS A 138 -2.60 10.93 6.32
N PRO A 139 -1.38 10.73 5.77
CA PRO A 139 -0.23 11.52 6.16
C PRO A 139 -0.41 13.02 5.88
N THR A 140 0.13 13.86 6.76
CA THR A 140 0.30 15.29 6.52
C THR A 140 1.44 15.52 5.51
N SER A 141 1.66 16.77 5.10
CA SER A 141 2.84 17.11 4.29
C SER A 141 4.16 16.69 4.95
N GLN A 142 4.26 16.76 6.28
CA GLN A 142 5.45 16.32 7.02
C GLN A 142 5.58 14.79 7.01
N GLY A 143 4.48 14.07 7.21
CA GLY A 143 4.45 12.62 7.06
C GLY A 143 4.89 12.16 5.66
N HIS A 144 4.39 12.84 4.62
CA HIS A 144 4.83 12.59 3.25
C HIS A 144 6.32 12.86 3.02
N ILE A 145 6.90 13.89 3.66
CA ILE A 145 8.35 14.15 3.60
C ILE A 145 9.14 13.02 4.26
N LYS A 146 8.70 12.49 5.42
CA LYS A 146 9.34 11.34 6.08
C LYS A 146 9.33 10.10 5.18
N LEU A 147 8.17 9.78 4.59
CA LEU A 147 8.04 8.68 3.63
C LEU A 147 8.93 8.88 2.42
N TYR A 148 8.94 10.07 1.82
CA TYR A 148 9.80 10.38 0.69
C TYR A 148 11.27 10.17 1.01
N ASN A 149 11.75 10.66 2.15
CA ASN A 149 13.15 10.48 2.56
C ASN A 149 13.49 9.01 2.77
N LYS A 150 12.62 8.24 3.43
CA LYS A 150 12.80 6.79 3.62
C LYS A 150 12.86 6.07 2.26
N ILE A 151 11.92 6.35 1.37
CA ILE A 151 11.83 5.72 0.04
C ILE A 151 13.05 6.09 -0.79
N LYS A 152 13.37 7.39 -0.91
CA LYS A 152 14.51 7.87 -1.70
C LYS A 152 15.84 7.28 -1.23
N ASN A 153 16.06 7.19 0.08
CA ASN A 153 17.31 6.63 0.61
C ASN A 153 17.44 5.11 0.37
N ASN A 154 16.34 4.45 0.00
CA ASN A 154 16.31 3.04 -0.35
C ASN A 154 16.14 2.82 -1.87
N ILE A 155 16.28 3.86 -2.69
CA ILE A 155 16.23 3.75 -4.15
C ILE A 155 17.56 4.27 -4.73
N SER A 156 18.09 3.53 -5.69
CA SER A 156 19.31 3.82 -6.43
C SER A 156 19.04 3.68 -7.94
N GLU A 157 19.91 4.25 -8.77
CA GLU A 157 19.80 4.11 -10.23
C GLU A 157 19.81 2.64 -10.69
N LYS A 158 20.49 1.76 -9.94
CA LYS A 158 20.53 0.32 -10.22
C LYS A 158 19.20 -0.39 -10.03
N ASP A 159 18.26 0.20 -9.28
CA ASP A 159 16.92 -0.40 -9.10
C ASP A 159 16.03 -0.21 -10.33
N PHE A 160 16.50 0.54 -11.35
CA PHE A 160 15.80 0.73 -12.61
C PHE A 160 16.63 0.40 -13.86
N ASN A 161 17.88 -0.06 -13.72
CA ASN A 161 18.77 -0.35 -14.85
C ASN A 161 18.76 -1.83 -15.26
#